data_AF-A0A8J5TYV5-F1
#
_entry.id   AF-A0A8J5TYV5-F1
#
_cell.length_a   1.000
_cell.length_b   1.000
_cell.length_c   1.000
_cell.angle_alpha   90.00
_cell.angle_beta   90.00
_cell.angle_gamma   90.00
#
_symmetry.space_group_name_H-M   'P 1'
#
loop_
_entity.id
_entity.type
_entity.pdbx_description
1 polymer ?
#
loop_
_entity_poly.entity_id
_entity_poly.type
_entity_poly.pdbx_seq_one_letter_code
_entity_poly.pdbx_strand_id
1 'polypeptide(L)'
;MTMCQKEVTAKGSFRYGPGDYQLAIELVASGRVQVKKLISGVVNFDQAEDAFKKVKQGQVVKILIAGPNEPVQAKLDLVLNANGQENGIHTENGCC
;
A
#
# COMPACT_ATOMS: atom_id res chain seq x y z
N MET A 1 23.80 -25.18 -23.19
CA MET A 1 23.37 -24.20 -24.21
C MET A 1 21.84 -24.16 -24.40
N THR A 2 21.03 -24.40 -23.35
CA THR A 2 19.58 -24.57 -23.50
C THR A 2 18.82 -23.27 -23.78
N MET A 3 19.28 -22.13 -23.24
CA MET A 3 18.62 -20.83 -23.41
C MET A 3 18.79 -20.28 -24.83
N CYS A 4 20.02 -20.34 -25.37
CA CYS A 4 20.36 -19.84 -26.71
C CYS A 4 19.71 -20.68 -27.82
N GLN A 5 19.67 -22.01 -27.67
CA GLN A 5 19.06 -22.91 -28.66
C GLN A 5 17.53 -22.76 -28.76
N LYS A 6 16.90 -22.22 -27.73
CA LYS A 6 15.45 -21.97 -27.68
C LYS A 6 15.09 -20.50 -27.85
N GLU A 7 16.06 -19.67 -28.23
CA GLU A 7 15.87 -18.23 -28.48
C GLU A 7 15.14 -17.52 -27.33
N VAL A 8 15.40 -17.95 -26.09
CA VAL A 8 14.72 -17.40 -24.92
C VAL A 8 15.17 -15.95 -24.71
N THR A 9 14.21 -15.02 -24.72
CA THR A 9 14.46 -13.62 -24.37
C THR A 9 14.49 -13.46 -22.85
N ALA A 10 15.64 -13.07 -22.31
CA ALA A 10 15.79 -12.69 -20.91
C ALA A 10 15.81 -11.17 -20.78
N LYS A 11 14.91 -10.61 -19.96
CA LYS A 11 14.86 -9.16 -19.65
C LYS A 11 15.07 -8.94 -18.17
N GLY A 12 15.95 -8.02 -17.82
CA GLY A 12 16.03 -7.47 -16.46
C GLY A 12 14.90 -6.48 -16.19
N SER A 13 14.59 -6.24 -14.92
CA SER A 13 13.66 -5.20 -14.49
C SER A 13 14.29 -4.42 -13.34
N PHE A 14 14.32 -3.09 -13.45
CA PHE A 14 14.88 -2.21 -12.45
C PHE A 14 13.89 -1.11 -12.09
N ARG A 15 13.22 -1.29 -10.95
CA ARG A 15 12.17 -0.40 -10.45
C ARG A 15 11.01 -0.29 -11.46
N TYR A 16 10.84 0.90 -12.03
CA TYR A 16 9.74 1.27 -12.92
C TYR A 16 10.22 2.35 -13.90
N GLY A 17 9.61 2.37 -15.09
CA GLY A 17 9.87 3.33 -16.16
C GLY A 17 8.86 4.48 -16.20
N PRO A 18 9.01 5.40 -17.17
CA PRO A 18 8.04 6.47 -17.42
C PRO A 18 6.66 5.90 -17.71
N GLY A 19 5.62 6.46 -17.09
CA GLY A 19 4.22 6.04 -17.29
C GLY A 19 3.73 4.92 -16.35
N ASP A 20 4.62 4.13 -15.76
CA ASP A 20 4.23 2.99 -14.90
C ASP A 20 3.44 3.44 -13.67
N TYR A 21 3.83 4.56 -13.03
CA TYR A 21 3.12 5.07 -11.85
C TYR A 21 1.71 5.55 -12.18
N GLN A 22 1.55 6.23 -13.33
CA GLN A 22 0.26 6.69 -13.80
C GLN A 22 -0.67 5.50 -14.10
N LEU A 23 -0.17 4.49 -14.82
CA LEU A 23 -0.89 3.25 -15.08
C LEU A 23 -1.26 2.53 -13.78
N ALA A 24 -0.36 2.46 -12.81
CA ALA A 24 -0.62 1.84 -11.52
C ALA A 24 -1.78 2.51 -10.77
N ILE A 25 -1.84 3.86 -10.77
CA ILE A 25 -2.97 4.60 -10.20
C ILE A 25 -4.27 4.25 -10.91
N GLU A 26 -4.27 4.25 -12.25
CA GLU A 26 -5.47 3.92 -13.04
C GLU A 26 -5.97 2.49 -12.78
N LEU A 27 -5.06 1.53 -12.66
CA LEU A 27 -5.39 0.13 -12.35
C LEU A 27 -6.01 -0.02 -10.96
N VAL A 28 -5.52 0.74 -9.97
CA VAL A 28 -6.07 0.75 -8.61
C VAL A 28 -7.42 1.48 -8.57
N ALA A 29 -7.51 2.66 -9.19
CA ALA A 29 -8.73 3.48 -9.24
C ALA A 29 -9.87 2.78 -9.97
N SER A 30 -9.57 2.08 -11.07
CA SER A 30 -10.56 1.27 -11.81
C SER A 30 -10.92 -0.05 -11.13
N GLY A 31 -10.29 -0.38 -10.00
CA GLY A 31 -10.52 -1.62 -9.26
C GLY A 31 -10.01 -2.89 -9.96
N ARG A 32 -9.32 -2.76 -11.10
CA ARG A 32 -8.74 -3.88 -11.85
C ARG A 32 -7.65 -4.61 -11.06
N VAL A 33 -6.96 -3.90 -10.16
CA VAL A 33 -5.96 -4.48 -9.26
C VAL A 33 -6.31 -4.17 -7.80
N GLN A 34 -6.63 -5.20 -7.03
CA GLN A 34 -7.01 -5.08 -5.61
C GLN A 34 -5.79 -5.17 -4.69
N VAL A 35 -5.03 -4.07 -4.56
CA VAL A 35 -3.78 -4.04 -3.77
C VAL A 35 -4.00 -4.14 -2.26
N LYS A 36 -5.18 -3.77 -1.74
CA LYS A 36 -5.47 -3.81 -0.29
C LYS A 36 -5.31 -5.21 0.32
N LYS A 37 -5.60 -6.26 -0.46
CA LYS A 37 -5.47 -7.66 -0.05
C LYS A 37 -4.02 -8.09 0.24
N LEU A 38 -3.03 -7.33 -0.23
CA LEU A 38 -1.62 -7.59 0.04
C LEU A 38 -1.20 -7.11 1.43
N ILE A 39 -1.95 -6.20 2.05
CA ILE A 39 -1.64 -5.64 3.35
C ILE A 39 -1.97 -6.69 4.42
N SER A 40 -0.91 -7.24 5.04
CA SER A 40 -1.00 -8.23 6.10
C SER A 40 -1.15 -7.62 7.49
N GLY A 41 -0.89 -6.31 7.63
CA GLY A 41 -1.05 -5.60 8.89
C GLY A 41 -0.67 -4.12 8.79
N VAL A 42 -1.16 -3.35 9.75
CA VAL A 42 -0.81 -1.94 9.95
C VAL A 42 -0.39 -1.79 11.41
N VAL A 43 0.76 -1.17 11.65
CA VAL A 43 1.31 -0.95 13.00
C VAL A 43 1.61 0.52 13.24
N ASN A 44 1.63 0.92 14.51
CA ASN A 44 2.03 2.27 14.91
C ASN A 44 3.53 2.45 14.65
N PHE A 45 3.98 3.71 14.60
CA PHE A 45 5.38 4.04 14.33
C PHE A 45 6.35 3.45 15.36
N ASP A 46 5.97 3.43 16.64
CA ASP A 46 6.75 2.85 17.75
C ASP A 46 7.01 1.34 17.60
N GLN A 47 6.19 0.64 16.81
CA GLN A 47 6.31 -0.79 16.52
C GLN A 47 7.10 -1.10 15.24
N ALA A 48 7.75 -0.10 14.63
CA ALA A 48 8.47 -0.27 13.37
C ALA A 48 9.53 -1.38 13.45
N GLU A 49 10.29 -1.46 14.54
CA GLU A 49 11.36 -2.47 14.70
C GLU A 49 10.79 -3.90 14.62
N ASP A 50 9.70 -4.16 15.33
CA ASP A 50 9.06 -5.48 15.33
C ASP A 50 8.39 -5.80 13.98
N ALA A 51 7.87 -4.79 13.27
CA ALA A 51 7.41 -4.95 11.89
C ALA A 51 8.55 -5.40 10.96
N PHE A 52 9.75 -4.81 11.08
CA PHE A 52 10.92 -5.25 10.30
C PHE A 52 11.36 -6.67 10.66
N LYS A 53 11.31 -7.07 11.94
CA LYS A 53 11.60 -8.45 12.37
C LYS A 53 10.63 -9.45 11.71
N LYS A 54 9.32 -9.15 11.69
CA LYS A 54 8.29 -9.98 11.04
C LYS A 54 8.51 -10.11 9.53
N VAL A 55 8.86 -9.01 8.85
CA VAL A 55 9.20 -9.02 7.41
C VAL A 55 10.41 -9.91 7.14
N LYS A 56 11.47 -9.77 7.94
CA LYS A 56 12.69 -10.61 7.82
C LYS A 56 12.41 -12.10 8.04
N GLN A 57 11.44 -12.43 8.90
CA GLN A 57 11.02 -13.80 9.17
C GLN A 57 10.04 -14.37 8.11
N GLY A 58 9.65 -13.58 7.11
CA GLY A 58 8.73 -14.03 6.04
C GLY A 58 7.30 -14.25 6.51
N GLN A 59 6.88 -13.66 7.64
CA GLN A 59 5.56 -13.86 8.23
C GLN A 59 4.45 -13.00 7.60
N VAL A 60 4.83 -12.02 6.77
CA VAL A 60 3.91 -11.03 6.19
C VAL A 60 4.22 -10.80 4.71
N VAL A 61 3.21 -10.40 3.94
CA VAL A 61 3.35 -10.01 2.53
C VAL A 61 3.71 -8.52 2.42
N LYS A 62 2.87 -7.64 2.98
CA LYS A 62 3.13 -6.21 3.09
C LYS A 62 2.63 -5.70 4.44
N ILE A 63 3.51 -5.11 5.23
CA ILE A 63 3.14 -4.40 6.46
C ILE A 63 3.23 -2.89 6.22
N LEU A 64 2.25 -2.15 6.74
CA LEU A 64 2.27 -0.69 6.75
C LEU A 64 2.64 -0.20 8.15
N ILE A 65 3.48 0.83 8.21
CA ILE A 65 3.86 1.50 9.45
C ILE A 65 3.31 2.91 9.33
N ALA A 66 2.45 3.31 10.27
CA ALA A 66 1.90 4.65 10.29
C ALA A 66 2.99 5.70 10.52
N GLY A 67 2.78 6.93 10.06
CA GLY A 67 3.66 8.05 10.39
C GLY A 67 3.74 8.30 11.91
N PRO A 68 4.80 8.94 12.42
CA PRO A 68 5.01 9.16 13.85
C PRO A 68 3.90 9.96 14.55
N ASN A 69 3.13 10.74 13.78
CA ASN A 69 2.00 11.53 14.28
C ASN A 69 0.65 11.03 13.74
N GLU A 70 0.62 9.85 13.12
CA GLU A 70 -0.59 9.27 12.54
C GLU A 70 -1.07 8.11 13.41
N PRO A 71 -2.31 8.15 13.93
CA PRO A 71 -2.86 7.01 14.63
C PRO A 71 -3.12 5.88 13.63
N VAL A 72 -2.85 4.64 14.02
CA VAL A 72 -3.34 3.49 13.25
C VAL A 72 -4.86 3.44 13.38
N GLN A 73 -5.55 3.79 12.30
CA GLN A 73 -6.99 3.60 12.22
C GLN A 73 -7.28 2.09 12.28
N ALA A 74 -7.92 1.64 13.36
CA ALA A 74 -8.23 0.22 13.62
C ALA A 74 -9.19 -0.43 12.60
N LYS A 75 -9.62 0.31 11.56
CA LYS A 75 -10.41 -0.19 10.43
C LYS A 75 -9.78 0.29 9.13
N LEU A 76 -9.13 -0.62 8.41
CA LEU A 76 -8.83 -0.42 6.99
C LEU A 76 -10.04 -0.74 6.09
N ASP A 77 -11.22 -0.97 6.69
CA ASP A 77 -12.42 -1.44 6.00
C ASP A 77 -13.39 -0.32 5.60
N LEU A 78 -13.68 -0.29 4.29
CA LEU A 78 -14.98 0.01 3.68
C LEU A 78 -15.51 1.46 3.65
N VAL A 79 -14.85 2.37 2.94
CA VAL A 79 -15.55 3.42 2.17
C VAL A 79 -14.76 3.75 0.89
N LEU A 80 -15.11 3.11 -0.22
CA LEU A 80 -15.18 3.83 -1.50
C LEU A 80 -16.67 3.91 -1.82
N ASN A 81 -17.38 4.80 -1.12
CA ASN A 81 -18.70 5.20 -1.58
C ASN A 81 -18.46 6.04 -2.83
N ALA A 82 -19.06 5.62 -3.93
CA ALA A 82 -18.95 6.21 -5.25
C ALA A 82 -19.54 7.63 -5.38
N ASN A 83 -19.67 8.40 -4.29
CA ASN A 83 -20.22 9.75 -4.32
C ASN A 83 -19.47 10.62 -3.32
N GLY A 84 -18.73 11.60 -3.82
CA GLY A 84 -17.97 12.57 -3.03
C GLY A 84 -18.88 13.41 -2.13
N GLN A 85 -18.87 13.12 -0.83
CA GLN A 85 -19.40 14.01 0.20
C GLN A 85 -18.37 14.11 1.33
N GLU A 86 -17.85 15.32 1.53
CA GLU A 86 -17.09 15.70 2.73
C GLU A 86 -18.08 15.81 3.89
N ASN A 87 -17.93 14.92 4.89
CA ASN A 87 -18.60 15.11 6.17
C ASN A 87 -17.63 15.89 7.06
N GLY A 88 -17.93 17.19 7.23
CA GLY A 88 -17.19 18.10 8.10
C GLY A 88 -17.15 17.59 9.54
N ILE A 89 -15.99 17.74 10.16
CA ILE A 89 -15.82 17.57 11.60
C ILE A 89 -16.26 18.89 12.24
N HIS A 90 -17.47 18.91 12.79
CA HIS A 90 -17.84 19.90 13.80
C HIS A 90 -17.07 19.56 15.08
N THR A 91 -16.00 20.29 15.37
CA THR A 91 -15.51 20.46 16.75
C THR A 91 -16.02 21.80 17.26
N GLU A 92 -17.18 21.75 17.88
CA GLU A 92 -17.59 22.70 18.89
C GLU A 92 -16.65 22.55 20.10
N ASN A 93 -15.77 23.54 20.26
CA ASN A 93 -15.01 24.00 21.44
C ASN A 93 -13.82 24.83 20.89
N GLY A 94 -13.75 26.15 20.95
CA GLY A 94 -14.19 27.03 22.02
C GLY A 94 -12.96 27.66 22.67
N CYS A 95 -12.52 28.78 22.11
CA CYS A 95 -11.52 29.74 22.60
C CYS A 95 -10.07 29.32 22.81
N CYS A 96 -9.23 30.21 22.28
CA CYS A 96 -7.86 30.53 22.66
C CYS A 96 -6.84 29.37 22.51
#